data_AF-A0A2G8DGI0-F1
#
_entry.id   AF-A0A2G8DGI0-F1
#
_cell.length_a   1.000
_cell.length_b   1.000
_cell.length_c   1.000
_cell.angle_alpha   90.00
_cell.angle_beta   90.00
_cell.angle_gamma   90.00
#
_symmetry.space_group_name_H-M   'P 1'
#
loop_
_entity.id
_entity.type
_entity.pdbx_description
1 polymer ?
#
loop_
_entity_poly.entity_id
_entity_poly.type
_entity_poly.pdbx_seq_one_letter_code
_entity_poly.pdbx_strand_id
1 'polypeptide(L)'
;MSVIKGQWVQIRRIILAAGERAPSVPEDTKEVPLELRVRGFLLEEKSEVGEMVTVETASGRKVSGKLEAVEPAHEHNFGDYIPELSEAGNELTRWLTGGDNDER
;
A
#
# COMPACT_ATOMS: atom_id res chain seq x y z
N MET A 1 -2.82 -17.70 -12.23
CA MET A 1 -3.67 -18.01 -11.05
C MET A 1 -5.07 -17.51 -11.36
N SER A 2 -6.08 -18.38 -11.26
CA SER A 2 -7.47 -18.05 -11.58
C SER A 2 -8.19 -17.48 -10.36
N VAL A 3 -9.09 -16.54 -10.61
CA VAL A 3 -9.89 -15.83 -9.60
C VAL A 3 -11.36 -15.93 -9.99
N ILE A 4 -12.24 -16.00 -8.99
CA ILE A 4 -13.69 -16.00 -9.17
C ILE A 4 -14.34 -14.78 -8.51
N LYS A 5 -15.57 -14.49 -8.93
CA LYS A 5 -16.36 -13.38 -8.40
C LYS A 5 -16.41 -13.33 -6.88
N GLY A 6 -16.36 -12.12 -6.35
CA GLY A 6 -16.44 -11.87 -4.90
C GLY A 6 -15.13 -12.10 -4.15
N GLN A 7 -14.05 -12.57 -4.81
CA GLN A 7 -12.74 -12.64 -4.16
C GLN A 7 -12.13 -11.25 -4.01
N TRP A 8 -11.40 -11.06 -2.91
CA TRP A 8 -10.65 -9.85 -2.66
C TRP A 8 -9.39 -9.83 -3.51
N VAL A 9 -9.24 -8.82 -4.36
CA VAL A 9 -8.13 -8.73 -5.31
C VAL A 9 -7.54 -7.33 -5.32
N GLN A 10 -6.33 -7.21 -5.84
CA GLN A 10 -5.70 -5.92 -6.13
C GLN A 10 -5.62 -5.73 -7.64
N ILE A 11 -6.06 -4.56 -8.09
CA ILE A 11 -5.86 -4.10 -9.45
C ILE A 11 -4.85 -2.97 -9.49
N ARG A 12 -4.13 -2.87 -10.61
CA ARG A 12 -3.21 -1.79 -10.93
C ARG A 12 -3.59 -1.12 -12.25
N ARG A 13 -3.46 0.20 -12.32
CA ARG A 13 -3.65 0.97 -13.55
C ARG A 13 -2.73 2.20 -13.58
N ILE A 14 -2.12 2.48 -14.72
CA ILE A 14 -1.45 3.76 -14.96
C ILE A 14 -2.54 4.81 -15.21
N ILE A 15 -2.58 5.85 -14.38
CA ILE A 15 -3.53 6.96 -14.48
C ILE A 15 -2.97 8.08 -15.37
N LEU A 16 -1.67 8.36 -15.22
CA LEU A 16 -0.92 9.30 -16.06
C LEU A 16 0.41 8.65 -16.42
N ALA A 17 0.79 8.71 -17.69
CA ALA A 17 2.11 8.30 -18.12
C ALA A 17 3.19 9.26 -17.57
N ALA A 18 4.46 8.86 -17.70
CA ALA A 18 5.57 9.77 -17.42
C ALA A 18 5.46 11.02 -18.30
N GLY A 19 5.69 12.20 -17.70
CA GLY A 19 5.55 13.50 -18.36
C GLY A 19 4.12 14.07 -18.41
N GLU A 20 3.08 13.30 -18.11
CA GLU A 20 1.69 13.79 -18.12
C GLU A 20 1.25 14.42 -16.79
N ARG A 21 2.12 14.40 -15.77
CA ARG A 21 1.87 15.09 -14.49
C ARG A 21 1.99 16.60 -14.65
N ALA A 22 1.39 17.34 -13.71
CA ALA A 22 1.45 18.80 -13.71
C ALA A 22 2.90 19.32 -13.77
N PRO A 23 3.17 20.41 -14.49
CA PRO A 23 4.54 20.89 -14.72
C PRO A 23 5.27 21.35 -13.46
N SER A 24 4.53 21.63 -12.39
CA SER A 24 5.06 22.08 -11.09
C SER A 24 5.59 20.94 -10.21
N VAL A 25 5.44 19.67 -10.61
CA VAL A 25 6.02 18.56 -9.83
C VAL A 25 7.55 18.53 -9.99
N PRO A 26 8.28 18.01 -9.00
CA PRO A 26 9.73 17.78 -9.10
C PRO A 26 10.11 16.94 -10.33
N GLU A 27 11.34 17.10 -10.82
CA GLU A 27 11.79 16.49 -12.08
C GLU A 27 11.77 14.96 -12.03
N ASP A 28 12.27 14.38 -10.94
CA ASP A 28 12.21 12.94 -10.65
C ASP A 28 10.78 12.39 -10.70
N THR A 29 9.81 13.18 -10.26
CA THR A 29 8.40 12.83 -10.24
C THR A 29 7.77 12.89 -11.63
N LYS A 30 8.28 13.73 -12.54
CA LYS A 30 7.82 13.76 -13.95
C LYS A 30 8.28 12.53 -14.72
N GLU A 31 9.44 11.99 -14.40
CA GLU A 31 10.05 10.87 -15.10
C GLU A 31 9.34 9.52 -14.85
N VAL A 32 8.43 9.45 -13.88
CA VAL A 32 7.73 8.22 -13.50
C VAL A 32 6.21 8.31 -13.68
N PRO A 33 5.53 7.21 -14.07
CA PRO A 33 4.08 7.20 -14.22
C PRO A 33 3.36 7.41 -12.88
N LEU A 34 2.13 7.93 -12.92
CA LEU A 34 1.22 7.89 -11.77
C LEU A 34 0.40 6.61 -11.82
N GLU A 35 0.56 5.75 -10.82
CA GLU A 35 -0.10 4.46 -10.75
C GLU A 35 -1.16 4.43 -9.67
N LEU A 36 -2.32 3.88 -10.01
CA LEU A 36 -3.36 3.49 -9.07
C LEU A 36 -3.15 2.03 -8.72
N ARG A 37 -3.03 1.73 -7.43
CA ARG A 37 -3.26 0.40 -6.87
C ARG A 37 -4.45 0.47 -5.94
N VAL A 38 -5.44 -0.38 -6.18
CA VAL A 38 -6.64 -0.42 -5.34
C VAL A 38 -7.09 -1.85 -5.15
N ARG A 39 -7.60 -2.13 -3.95
CA ARG A 39 -8.15 -3.42 -3.57
C ARG A 39 -9.67 -3.37 -3.57
N GLY A 40 -10.29 -4.47 -3.96
CA GLY A 40 -11.75 -4.59 -4.03
C GLY A 40 -12.18 -6.03 -4.32
N PHE A 41 -13.49 -6.25 -4.35
CA PHE A 41 -14.10 -7.53 -4.69
C PHE A 41 -14.27 -7.65 -6.20
N LEU A 42 -13.81 -8.76 -6.79
CA LEU A 42 -13.95 -9.03 -8.23
C LEU A 42 -15.42 -9.10 -8.63
N LEU A 43 -15.80 -8.43 -9.73
CA LEU A 43 -17.17 -8.44 -10.24
C LEU A 43 -17.41 -9.47 -11.36
N GLU A 44 -16.38 -9.81 -12.12
CA GLU A 44 -16.43 -10.85 -13.16
C GLU A 44 -16.58 -12.26 -12.56
N GLU A 45 -17.26 -13.16 -13.28
CA GLU A 45 -17.47 -14.54 -12.83
C GLU A 45 -16.15 -15.32 -12.66
N LYS A 46 -15.22 -15.14 -13.60
CA LYS A 46 -13.88 -15.74 -13.58
C LYS A 46 -12.90 -14.84 -14.33
N SER A 47 -11.66 -14.74 -13.83
CA SER A 47 -10.55 -14.05 -14.50
C SER A 47 -9.19 -14.60 -14.07
N GLU A 48 -8.11 -14.13 -14.68
CA GLU A 48 -6.73 -14.50 -14.38
C GLU A 48 -5.84 -13.29 -14.07
N VAL A 49 -4.79 -13.52 -13.27
CA VAL A 49 -3.75 -12.52 -13.01
C VAL A 49 -3.16 -12.01 -14.32
N GLY A 50 -3.18 -10.69 -14.50
CA GLY A 50 -2.74 -9.99 -15.70
C GLY A 50 -3.87 -9.55 -16.63
N GLU A 51 -5.11 -9.93 -16.40
CA GLU A 51 -6.26 -9.49 -17.21
C GLU A 51 -6.84 -8.16 -16.73
N MET A 52 -7.60 -7.50 -17.61
CA MET A 52 -8.38 -6.32 -17.24
C MET A 52 -9.70 -6.74 -16.58
N VAL A 53 -9.91 -6.27 -15.36
CA VAL A 53 -11.07 -6.62 -14.53
C VAL A 53 -11.68 -5.37 -13.90
N THR A 54 -12.86 -5.53 -13.31
CA THR A 54 -13.56 -4.51 -12.54
C THR A 54 -13.78 -4.99 -11.12
N VAL A 55 -13.42 -4.16 -10.17
CA VAL A 55 -13.60 -4.44 -8.75
C VAL A 55 -14.56 -3.45 -8.12
N GLU A 56 -15.30 -3.91 -7.11
CA GLU A 56 -16.02 -3.05 -6.19
C GLU A 56 -15.21 -2.87 -4.91
N THR A 57 -14.77 -1.63 -4.67
CA THR A 57 -14.02 -1.28 -3.46
C THR A 57 -14.91 -1.35 -2.22
N ALA A 58 -14.31 -1.46 -1.03
CA ALA A 58 -15.05 -1.47 0.24
C ALA A 58 -15.94 -0.22 0.46
N SER A 59 -15.69 0.88 -0.27
CA SER A 59 -16.50 2.10 -0.24
C SER A 59 -17.59 2.13 -1.33
N GLY A 60 -17.87 1.01 -2.02
CA GLY A 60 -18.91 0.90 -3.06
C GLY A 60 -18.53 1.48 -4.44
N ARG A 61 -17.28 1.91 -4.66
CA ARG A 61 -16.84 2.41 -5.98
C ARG A 61 -16.48 1.24 -6.89
N LYS A 62 -16.90 1.31 -8.16
CA LYS A 62 -16.48 0.39 -9.22
C LYS A 62 -15.26 0.95 -9.95
N VAL A 63 -14.18 0.17 -10.01
CA VAL A 63 -12.91 0.60 -10.60
C VAL A 63 -12.35 -0.52 -11.46
N SER A 64 -11.91 -0.19 -12.68
CA SER A 64 -11.29 -1.16 -13.59
C SER A 64 -9.79 -0.97 -13.69
N GLY A 65 -9.07 -2.08 -13.81
CA GLY A 65 -7.61 -2.12 -13.91
C GLY A 65 -7.11 -3.54 -14.18
N LYS A 66 -5.79 -3.69 -14.29
CA LYS A 66 -5.14 -4.98 -14.51
C LYS A 66 -5.07 -5.74 -13.19
N LEU A 67 -5.57 -6.97 -13.12
CA LEU A 67 -5.50 -7.80 -11.92
C LEU A 67 -4.05 -8.16 -11.60
N GLU A 68 -3.56 -7.68 -10.46
CA GLU A 68 -2.17 -7.78 -10.03
C GLU A 68 -1.98 -8.92 -9.01
N ALA A 69 -2.91 -9.06 -8.07
CA ALA A 69 -2.82 -10.06 -7.00
C ALA A 69 -4.20 -10.50 -6.48
N VAL A 70 -4.24 -11.71 -5.91
CA VAL A 70 -5.41 -12.35 -5.31
C VAL A 70 -5.17 -12.46 -3.81
N GLU A 71 -6.13 -12.01 -3.00
CA GLU A 71 -6.07 -12.01 -1.53
C GLU A 71 -4.70 -11.56 -0.99
N PRO A 72 -4.20 -10.39 -1.44
CA PRO A 72 -2.83 -9.98 -1.18
C PRO A 72 -2.61 -9.76 0.32
N ALA A 73 -1.49 -10.29 0.83
CA ALA A 73 -1.03 -9.99 2.17
C ALA A 73 -0.76 -8.48 2.34
N HIS A 74 -0.82 -8.01 3.58
CA HIS A 74 -0.31 -6.69 3.93
C HIS A 74 1.19 -6.78 4.16
N GLU A 75 1.96 -6.43 3.13
CA GLU A 75 3.44 -6.41 3.20
C GLU A 75 4.00 -5.09 3.74
N HIS A 76 3.15 -4.07 3.92
CA HIS A 76 3.53 -2.84 4.63
C HIS A 76 3.66 -3.12 6.13
N ASN A 77 4.86 -3.53 6.53
CA ASN A 77 5.31 -3.57 7.91
C ASN A 77 6.38 -2.48 8.13
N PHE A 78 6.84 -2.34 9.37
CA PHE A 78 7.93 -1.42 9.72
C PHE A 78 9.31 -2.10 9.62
N GLY A 79 9.42 -3.15 8.79
CA GLY A 79 10.57 -4.03 8.73
C GLY A 79 10.58 -5.08 9.84
N ASP A 80 11.70 -5.79 9.93
CA ASP A 80 11.99 -6.72 11.00
C ASP A 80 12.24 -6.01 12.33
N TYR A 81 12.22 -6.76 13.42
CA TYR A 81 12.55 -6.23 14.74
C TYR A 81 14.00 -5.74 14.78
N ILE A 82 14.19 -4.49 15.24
CA ILE A 82 15.51 -3.87 15.43
C ILE A 82 15.73 -3.69 16.94
N PRO A 83 16.58 -4.52 17.59
CA PRO A 83 16.81 -4.49 19.05
C PRO A 83 17.17 -3.10 19.59
N GLU A 84 17.97 -2.34 18.83
CA GLU A 84 18.45 -1.01 19.19
C GLU A 84 17.31 -0.01 19.38
N LEU A 85 16.23 -0.13 18.60
CA LEU A 85 15.05 0.73 18.74
C LEU A 85 14.30 0.46 20.05
N SER A 86 14.28 -0.80 20.53
CA SER A 86 13.70 -1.11 21.84
C SER A 86 14.53 -0.58 22.98
N GLU A 87 15.86 -0.70 22.89
CA GLU A 87 16.76 -0.15 23.91
C GLU A 87 16.61 1.36 24.03
N ALA A 88 16.70 2.07 22.91
CA ALA A 88 16.50 3.52 22.85
C ALA A 88 15.10 3.93 23.33
N GLY A 89 14.07 3.15 22.96
CA GLY A 89 12.70 3.38 23.44
C GLY A 89 12.58 3.26 24.98
N ASN A 90 13.18 2.22 25.56
CA ASN A 90 13.19 2.02 27.01
C ASN A 90 13.97 3.11 27.76
N GLU A 91 15.08 3.58 27.20
CA GLU A 91 15.84 4.71 27.75
C GLU A 91 15.04 6.01 27.70
N LEU A 92 14.44 6.32 26.55
CA LEU A 92 13.60 7.49 26.37
C LEU A 92 12.40 7.47 27.31
N THR A 93 11.72 6.33 27.44
CA THR A 93 10.61 6.18 28.39
C THR A 93 11.06 6.47 29.82
N ARG A 94 12.21 5.93 30.27
CA ARG A 94 12.74 6.25 31.59
C ARG A 94 12.94 7.75 31.76
N TRP A 95 13.61 8.44 30.83
CA TRP A 95 13.80 9.89 30.92
C TRP A 95 12.48 10.66 30.99
N LEU A 96 11.50 10.30 30.16
CA LEU A 96 10.21 10.99 30.09
C LEU A 96 9.31 10.74 31.31
N THR A 97 9.45 9.58 31.96
CA THR A 97 8.65 9.23 33.15
C THR A 97 9.36 9.52 34.48
N GLY A 98 10.44 10.30 34.48
CA GLY A 98 11.17 10.71 35.70
C GLY A 98 12.22 9.72 36.20
N GLY A 99 12.71 8.85 35.32
CA GLY A 99 13.77 7.85 35.60
C GLY A 99 15.16 8.48 35.60
N ASP A 100 15.45 9.19 36.67
CA ASP A 100 16.22 8.74 37.84
C ASP A 100 16.13 9.94 38.78
N ASN A 101 15.38 9.80 39.89
CA ASN A 101 15.51 10.72 41.03
C ASN A 101 16.90 10.50 41.64
N ASP A 102 17.95 10.88 40.92
CA ASP A 102 19.28 11.06 41.47
C ASP A 102 19.30 12.46 42.12
N GLU A 103 18.47 12.60 43.17
CA GLU A 103 18.63 13.66 44.15
C GLU A 103 19.95 13.40 44.89
N ARG A 104 21.03 13.97 44.35
CA ARG A 104 22.30 14.17 45.07
C ARG A 104 22.35 15.56 45.69
#